data_AF-A0A246IZ59-F1
#
_entry.id   AF-A0A246IZ59-F1
#
_cell.length_a   1.000
_cell.length_b   1.000
_cell.length_c   1.000
_cell.angle_alpha   90.00
_cell.angle_beta   90.00
_cell.angle_gamma   90.00
#
_symmetry.space_group_name_H-M   'P 1'
#
loop_
_entity.id
_entity.type
_entity.pdbx_description
1 polymer ?
#
loop_
_entity_poly.entity_id
_entity_poly.type
_entity_poly.pdbx_seq_one_letter_code
_entity_poly.pdbx_strand_id
1 'polypeptide(L)'
;MAAVVAAFGHVEAIEEGAAVLAHADLRTARPAGIDRPALVSLGPQLTGLLDLATTRDATWLDVIRQLRDQRRPIYVELDAKTRRISQLLQPLLQPVGDIRENERGDMQVNFLLSHAVHVLHHGHPRFKELLRLLRTAQKDESMVWVVETLDSPTIVDVKPADERLR
;
A
#
# COMPACT_ATOMS: atom_id res chain seq x y z
N MET A 1 15.37 -6.66 13.36
CA MET A 1 14.45 -5.85 12.52
C MET A 1 13.13 -5.72 13.26
N ALA A 2 12.55 -4.53 13.33
CA ALA A 2 11.21 -4.35 13.87
C ALA A 2 10.20 -5.05 12.93
N ALA A 3 9.14 -5.65 13.49
CA ALA A 3 8.10 -6.25 12.68
C ALA A 3 7.33 -5.13 11.95
N VAL A 4 7.06 -5.35 10.66
CA VAL A 4 6.31 -4.43 9.81
C VAL A 4 4.98 -5.09 9.46
N VAL A 5 3.90 -4.31 9.54
CA VAL A 5 2.57 -4.71 9.06
C VAL A 5 2.26 -3.92 7.80
N ALA A 6 2.20 -4.62 6.67
CA ALA A 6 1.83 -4.04 5.38
C ALA A 6 0.31 -4.03 5.19
N ALA A 7 -0.16 -3.01 4.48
CA ALA A 7 -1.56 -2.67 4.37
C ALA A 7 -1.84 -2.04 3.01
N PHE A 8 -2.85 -2.54 2.30
CA PHE A 8 -3.21 -2.06 0.97
C PHE A 8 -4.73 -1.95 0.87
N GLY A 9 -5.27 -0.74 0.70
CA GLY A 9 -6.72 -0.56 0.61
C GLY A 9 -7.13 0.90 0.48
N HIS A 10 -8.44 1.12 0.44
CA HIS A 10 -9.01 2.46 0.47
C HIS A 10 -9.01 3.02 1.88
N VAL A 11 -8.88 4.35 1.98
CA VAL A 11 -9.01 5.04 3.26
C VAL A 11 -10.50 5.21 3.57
N GLU A 12 -10.93 4.65 4.69
CA GLU A 12 -12.33 4.73 5.15
C GLU A 12 -12.56 5.96 6.02
N ALA A 13 -11.60 6.30 6.88
CA ALA A 13 -11.70 7.42 7.82
C ALA A 13 -10.33 8.04 8.11
N ILE A 14 -10.37 9.32 8.49
CA ILE A 14 -9.23 10.09 8.98
C ILE A 14 -9.72 10.85 10.22
N GLU A 15 -8.99 10.72 11.32
CA GLU A 15 -9.27 11.44 12.57
C GLU A 15 -8.02 12.19 13.03
N GLU A 16 -8.19 13.38 13.60
CA GLU A 16 -7.10 14.25 14.00
C GLU A 16 -7.26 14.75 15.44
N GLY A 17 -6.13 15.03 16.08
CA GLY A 17 -6.09 15.67 17.39
C GLY A 17 -6.08 14.68 18.55
N ALA A 18 -6.08 15.22 19.76
CA ALA A 18 -5.74 14.47 20.98
C ALA A 18 -6.65 13.25 21.26
N ALA A 19 -7.90 13.27 20.77
CA ALA A 19 -8.83 12.17 20.91
C ALA A 19 -8.35 10.88 20.20
N VAL A 20 -7.50 11.01 19.18
CA VAL A 20 -6.92 9.87 18.46
C VAL A 20 -6.23 8.90 19.42
N LEU A 21 -5.46 9.39 20.39
CA LEU A 21 -4.70 8.53 21.31
C LEU A 21 -5.59 7.72 22.27
N ALA A 22 -6.89 8.02 22.33
CA ALA A 22 -7.84 7.27 23.16
C ALA A 22 -8.35 5.98 22.50
N HIS A 23 -8.12 5.79 21.19
CA HIS A 23 -8.54 4.62 20.42
C HIS A 23 -8.01 3.32 21.01
N ALA A 24 -8.87 2.30 21.10
CA ALA A 24 -8.55 1.02 21.74
C ALA A 24 -7.31 0.35 21.11
N ASP A 25 -7.20 0.41 19.78
CA ASP A 25 -6.07 -0.13 19.00
C ASP A 25 -4.72 0.53 19.34
N LEU A 26 -4.76 1.75 19.86
CA LEU A 26 -3.59 2.53 20.21
C LEU A 26 -3.25 2.49 21.70
N ARG A 27 -4.12 1.93 22.54
CA ARG A 27 -3.84 1.73 23.98
C ARG A 27 -2.80 0.64 24.20
N THR A 28 -2.77 -0.35 23.32
CA THR A 28 -1.80 -1.45 23.33
C THR A 28 -0.51 -1.08 22.61
N ALA A 29 -0.61 -0.28 21.54
CA ALA A 29 0.54 0.40 20.95
C ALA A 29 1.09 1.43 21.95
N ARG A 30 2.40 1.64 22.01
CA ARG A 30 3.00 2.70 22.82
C ARG A 30 3.47 3.80 21.89
N PRO A 31 2.57 4.69 21.39
CA PRO A 31 2.94 5.76 20.48
C PRO A 31 3.77 6.81 21.24
N ALA A 32 5.05 6.53 21.42
CA ALA A 32 5.99 7.49 21.98
C ALA A 32 6.35 8.53 20.92
N GLY A 33 6.43 9.80 21.34
CA GLY A 33 6.89 10.91 20.50
C GLY A 33 5.94 11.25 19.34
N ILE A 34 4.61 11.21 19.58
CA ILE A 34 3.63 11.81 18.68
C ILE A 34 3.06 13.06 19.36
N ASP A 35 3.33 14.23 18.79
CA ASP A 35 2.92 15.50 19.37
C ASP A 35 1.57 15.95 18.80
N ARG A 36 1.30 15.70 17.51
CA ARG A 36 0.04 16.03 16.84
C ARG A 36 -0.50 14.81 16.08
N PRO A 37 -1.23 13.90 16.74
CA PRO A 37 -1.64 12.65 16.15
C PRO A 37 -2.71 12.84 15.06
N ALA A 38 -2.58 12.06 13.99
CA ALA A 38 -3.66 11.75 13.06
C ALA A 38 -3.76 10.23 12.85
N LEU A 39 -4.98 9.71 12.85
CA LEU A 39 -5.31 8.32 12.60
C LEU A 39 -5.83 8.16 11.18
N VAL A 40 -5.29 7.17 10.46
CA VAL A 40 -5.74 6.79 9.12
C VAL A 40 -6.28 5.36 9.18
N SER A 41 -7.53 5.17 8.80
CA SER A 41 -8.21 3.86 8.82
C SER A 41 -8.38 3.33 7.41
N LEU A 42 -7.88 2.12 7.13
CA LEU A 42 -8.04 1.42 5.84
C LEU A 42 -9.05 0.25 5.92
N GLY A 43 -9.76 0.15 7.05
CA GLY A 43 -10.63 -0.98 7.38
C GLY A 43 -10.85 -1.08 8.90
N PRO A 44 -11.79 -1.92 9.34
CA PRO A 44 -12.17 -2.06 10.75
C PRO A 44 -11.06 -2.60 11.67
N GLN A 45 -9.95 -3.10 11.11
CA GLN A 45 -8.84 -3.69 11.88
C GLN A 45 -7.49 -3.05 11.56
N LEU A 46 -7.47 -2.03 10.70
CA LEU A 46 -6.23 -1.51 10.16
C LEU A 46 -6.18 0.01 10.21
N THR A 47 -5.62 0.47 11.33
CA THR A 47 -5.37 1.88 11.63
C THR A 47 -3.87 2.18 11.67
N GLY A 48 -3.46 3.29 11.08
CA GLY A 48 -2.09 3.78 11.06
C GLY A 48 -1.98 5.21 11.62
N LEU A 49 -0.87 5.50 12.28
CA LEU A 49 -0.61 6.78 12.93
C LEU A 49 0.36 7.67 12.15
N LEU A 50 0.04 8.95 12.10
CA LEU A 50 0.88 10.04 11.62
C LEU A 50 1.07 11.06 12.75
N ASP A 51 2.23 11.73 12.75
CA ASP A 51 2.52 12.85 13.63
C ASP A 51 2.66 14.15 12.84
N LEU A 52 1.59 14.94 12.84
CA LEU A 52 1.45 16.19 12.10
C LEU A 52 2.35 17.32 12.66
N ALA A 53 3.13 17.08 13.70
CA ALA A 53 4.23 17.97 14.09
C ALA A 53 5.41 17.85 13.11
N THR A 54 5.52 16.75 12.38
CA THR A 54 6.56 16.54 11.37
C THR A 54 6.06 16.93 9.98
N THR A 55 6.91 17.61 9.20
CA THR A 55 6.57 18.02 7.82
C THR A 55 6.23 16.83 6.93
N ARG A 56 6.95 15.72 7.09
CA ARG A 56 6.72 14.50 6.29
C ARG A 56 5.31 13.96 6.49
N ASP A 57 4.92 13.74 7.73
CA ASP A 57 3.63 13.12 8.04
C ASP A 57 2.47 14.07 7.72
N ALA A 58 2.66 15.39 7.87
CA ALA A 58 1.70 16.39 7.40
C ALA A 58 1.49 16.31 5.86
N THR A 59 2.57 16.26 5.09
CA THR A 59 2.49 16.08 3.63
C THR A 59 1.85 14.75 3.25
N TRP A 60 2.17 13.67 3.95
CA TRP A 60 1.52 12.37 3.73
C TRP A 60 0.03 12.41 4.01
N LEU A 61 -0.41 13.12 5.05
CA LEU A 61 -1.84 13.29 5.33
C LEU A 61 -2.57 13.97 4.16
N ASP A 62 -1.97 15.01 3.58
CA ASP A 62 -2.55 15.70 2.43
C ASP A 62 -2.66 14.79 1.19
N VAL A 63 -1.62 14.00 0.91
CA VAL A 63 -1.65 12.98 -0.15
C VAL A 63 -2.72 11.92 0.12
N ILE A 64 -2.84 11.43 1.35
CA ILE A 64 -3.85 10.44 1.75
C ILE A 64 -5.26 10.99 1.56
N ARG A 65 -5.51 12.24 1.95
CA ARG A 65 -6.80 12.92 1.72
C ARG A 65 -7.12 13.02 0.24
N GLN A 66 -6.15 13.46 -0.58
CA GLN A 66 -6.33 13.55 -2.03
C GLN A 66 -6.66 12.18 -2.64
N LEU A 67 -5.93 11.12 -2.28
CA LEU A 67 -6.16 9.78 -2.79
C LEU A 67 -7.52 9.22 -2.34
N ARG A 68 -7.92 9.48 -1.08
CA ARG A 68 -9.26 9.13 -0.58
C ARG A 68 -10.36 9.80 -1.37
N ASP A 69 -10.25 11.11 -1.61
CA ASP A 69 -11.26 11.88 -2.33
C ASP A 69 -11.39 11.42 -3.79
N GLN A 70 -10.28 10.95 -4.38
CA GLN A 70 -10.24 10.29 -5.69
C GLN A 70 -10.69 8.82 -5.65
N ARG A 71 -11.07 8.28 -4.49
CA ARG A 71 -11.38 6.86 -4.26
C ARG A 71 -10.27 5.93 -4.76
N ARG A 72 -9.02 6.35 -4.64
CA ARG A 72 -7.85 5.53 -4.96
C ARG A 72 -7.35 4.83 -3.71
N PRO A 73 -6.88 3.58 -3.83
CA PRO A 73 -6.30 2.89 -2.70
C PRO A 73 -4.91 3.47 -2.37
N ILE A 74 -4.42 3.17 -1.17
CA ILE A 74 -3.06 3.45 -0.73
C ILE A 74 -2.41 2.15 -0.26
N TYR A 75 -1.08 2.11 -0.29
CA TYR A 75 -0.30 1.11 0.42
C TYR A 75 0.46 1.79 1.55
N VAL A 76 0.42 1.20 2.74
CA VAL A 76 1.17 1.68 3.90
C VAL A 76 1.90 0.53 4.57
N GLU A 77 3.07 0.85 5.11
CA GLU A 77 3.76 -0.01 6.06
C GLU A 77 3.67 0.63 7.44
N LEU A 78 3.34 -0.20 8.42
CA LEU A 78 3.17 0.20 9.81
C LEU A 78 4.26 -0.46 10.65
N ASP A 79 4.90 0.31 11.53
CA ASP A 79 5.67 -0.27 12.61
C ASP A 79 4.72 -1.05 13.54
N ALA A 80 4.96 -2.35 13.71
CA ALA A 80 4.02 -3.22 14.42
C ALA A 80 3.83 -2.84 15.90
N LYS A 81 4.80 -2.15 16.51
CA LYS A 81 4.77 -1.79 17.93
C LYS A 81 4.09 -0.45 18.20
N THR A 82 4.34 0.53 17.34
CA THR A 82 3.92 1.92 17.51
C THR A 82 2.74 2.28 16.61
N ARG A 83 2.42 1.43 15.62
CA ARG A 83 1.40 1.67 14.58
C ARG A 83 1.67 2.90 13.73
N ARG A 84 2.85 3.50 13.82
CA ARG A 84 3.25 4.63 12.99
C ARG A 84 3.40 4.18 11.55
N ILE A 85 2.86 4.97 10.63
CA ILE A 85 3.08 4.78 9.20
C ILE A 85 4.57 5.08 8.95
N SER A 86 5.31 4.07 8.52
CA SER A 86 6.73 4.17 8.18
C SER A 86 6.95 4.36 6.69
N GLN A 87 6.00 3.92 5.87
CA GLN A 87 6.02 4.07 4.42
C GLN A 87 4.61 4.31 3.87
N LEU A 88 4.50 5.18 2.88
CA LEU A 88 3.31 5.42 2.09
C LEU A 88 3.69 5.28 0.61
N LEU A 89 3.03 4.36 -0.10
CA LEU A 89 3.15 4.20 -1.54
C LEU A 89 1.79 4.41 -2.21
N GLN A 90 1.83 4.95 -3.43
CA GLN A 90 0.65 5.14 -4.26
C GLN A 90 0.53 3.97 -5.25
N PRO A 91 -0.47 3.10 -5.11
CA PRO A 91 -0.76 2.07 -6.09
C PRO A 91 -1.06 2.65 -7.48
N LEU A 92 -0.57 1.97 -8.52
CA LEU A 92 -0.77 2.30 -9.92
C LEU A 92 -1.84 1.38 -10.52
N LEU A 93 -2.80 1.96 -11.25
CA LEU A 93 -3.81 1.18 -11.97
C LEU A 93 -3.24 0.78 -13.33
N GLN A 94 -3.09 -0.52 -13.57
CA GLN A 94 -2.36 -1.04 -14.73
C GLN A 94 -3.10 -2.23 -15.37
N PRO A 95 -3.19 -2.28 -16.72
CA PRO A 95 -3.52 -3.50 -17.43
C PRO A 95 -2.29 -4.41 -17.49
N VAL A 96 -2.47 -5.70 -17.23
CA VAL A 96 -1.37 -6.68 -17.29
C VAL A 96 -1.13 -7.09 -18.73
N GLY A 97 0.07 -6.79 -19.23
CA GLY A 97 0.56 -7.25 -20.53
C GLY A 97 1.25 -8.60 -20.39
N ASP A 98 2.46 -8.73 -20.92
CA ASP A 98 3.20 -10.00 -20.92
C ASP A 98 3.83 -10.32 -19.55
N ILE A 99 3.93 -11.62 -19.24
CA ILE A 99 4.57 -12.13 -18.02
C ILE A 99 5.54 -13.25 -18.43
N ARG A 100 6.83 -13.04 -18.18
CA ARG A 100 7.92 -13.97 -18.53
C ARG A 100 8.78 -14.28 -17.31
N GLU A 101 9.22 -15.52 -17.21
CA GLU A 101 10.22 -15.92 -16.23
C GLU A 101 11.62 -15.55 -16.73
N ASN A 102 12.46 -15.04 -15.83
CA ASN A 102 13.88 -14.82 -16.13
C ASN A 102 14.75 -15.99 -15.63
N GLU A 103 16.04 -15.95 -15.90
CA GLU A 103 17.01 -17.00 -15.53
C GLU A 103 17.12 -17.25 -14.01
N ARG A 104 16.65 -16.30 -13.17
CA ARG A 104 16.68 -16.39 -11.71
C ARG A 104 15.36 -16.90 -11.12
N GLY A 105 14.36 -17.19 -11.96
CA GLY A 105 13.02 -17.58 -11.55
C GLY A 105 12.11 -16.42 -11.15
N ASP A 106 12.58 -15.17 -11.27
CA ASP A 106 11.73 -13.99 -11.05
C ASP A 106 10.82 -13.77 -12.25
N MET A 107 9.64 -13.19 -12.01
CA MET A 107 8.68 -12.88 -13.06
C MET A 107 8.88 -11.43 -13.51
N GLN A 108 9.26 -11.26 -14.78
CA GLN A 108 9.20 -9.98 -15.48
C GLN A 108 7.77 -9.76 -15.96
N VAL A 109 7.19 -8.63 -15.56
CA VAL A 109 5.81 -8.24 -15.85
C VAL A 109 5.85 -6.93 -16.62
N ASN A 110 5.24 -6.93 -17.81
CA ASN A 110 5.03 -5.72 -18.58
C ASN A 110 3.61 -5.23 -18.32
N PHE A 111 3.47 -3.99 -17.86
CA PHE A 111 2.16 -3.33 -17.80
C PHE A 111 1.96 -2.48 -19.04
N LEU A 112 0.75 -2.49 -19.60
CA LEU A 112 0.53 -1.84 -20.91
C LEU A 112 0.61 -0.31 -20.85
N LEU A 113 0.41 0.31 -19.68
CA LEU A 113 0.56 1.77 -19.48
C LEU A 113 1.92 2.14 -18.89
N SER A 114 2.87 1.20 -18.81
CA SER A 114 4.21 1.44 -18.31
C SER A 114 5.25 1.05 -19.34
N HIS A 115 6.27 1.89 -19.50
CA HIS A 115 7.44 1.59 -20.31
C HIS A 115 8.56 0.86 -19.53
N ALA A 116 8.35 0.61 -18.23
CA ALA A 116 9.30 -0.10 -17.38
C ALA A 116 9.03 -1.61 -17.40
N VAL A 117 10.09 -2.39 -17.17
CA VAL A 117 9.99 -3.83 -16.89
C VAL A 117 9.87 -4.01 -15.39
N HIS A 118 8.73 -4.53 -14.95
CA HIS A 118 8.43 -4.73 -13.54
C HIS A 118 8.84 -6.12 -13.11
N VAL A 119 9.26 -6.29 -11.86
CA VAL A 119 9.77 -7.57 -11.38
C VAL A 119 9.00 -8.01 -10.15
N LEU A 120 8.42 -9.21 -10.21
CA LEU A 120 7.94 -9.94 -9.03
C LEU A 120 8.99 -10.99 -8.67
N HIS A 121 9.69 -10.77 -7.56
CA HIS A 121 10.75 -11.67 -7.12
C HIS A 121 10.23 -13.01 -6.64
N HIS A 122 10.89 -14.10 -7.04
CA HIS A 122 10.54 -15.46 -6.63
C HIS A 122 10.56 -15.66 -5.11
N GLY A 123 11.48 -14.97 -4.43
CA GLY A 123 11.61 -14.99 -2.96
C GLY A 123 10.51 -14.22 -2.21
N HIS A 124 9.57 -13.56 -2.91
CA HIS A 124 8.50 -12.81 -2.26
C HIS A 124 7.59 -13.76 -1.44
N PRO A 125 7.25 -13.48 -0.18
CA PRO A 125 6.45 -14.39 0.66
C PRO A 125 5.08 -14.74 0.06
N ARG A 126 4.50 -13.82 -0.72
CA ARG A 126 3.23 -13.98 -1.42
C ARG A 126 3.41 -14.25 -2.92
N PHE A 127 4.59 -14.68 -3.38
CA PHE A 127 4.92 -14.83 -4.80
C PHE A 127 3.84 -15.57 -5.60
N LYS A 128 3.45 -16.77 -5.17
CA LYS A 128 2.45 -17.60 -5.86
C LYS A 128 1.08 -16.92 -5.94
N GLU A 129 0.69 -16.22 -4.88
CA GLU A 129 -0.59 -15.51 -4.81
C GLU A 129 -0.60 -14.32 -5.77
N LEU A 130 0.43 -13.47 -5.72
CA LEU A 130 0.56 -12.29 -6.58
C LEU A 130 0.69 -12.68 -8.06
N LEU A 131 1.49 -13.70 -8.38
CA LEU A 131 1.61 -14.23 -9.74
C LEU A 131 0.26 -14.73 -10.26
N ARG A 132 -0.52 -15.44 -9.43
CA ARG A 132 -1.87 -15.89 -9.79
C ARG A 132 -2.80 -14.71 -10.09
N LEU A 133 -2.77 -13.66 -9.27
CA LEU A 133 -3.57 -12.44 -9.50
C LEU A 133 -3.19 -11.78 -10.83
N LEU A 134 -1.89 -11.61 -11.10
CA LEU A 134 -1.39 -11.03 -12.34
C LEU A 134 -1.78 -11.88 -13.57
N ARG A 135 -1.62 -13.20 -13.50
CA ARG A 135 -2.00 -14.13 -14.59
C ARG A 135 -3.50 -14.14 -14.84
N THR A 136 -4.31 -14.05 -13.78
CA THR A 136 -5.77 -13.96 -13.90
C THR A 136 -6.14 -12.66 -14.60
N ALA A 137 -5.60 -11.53 -14.14
CA ALA A 137 -5.86 -10.23 -14.75
C ALA A 137 -5.35 -10.13 -16.20
N GLN A 138 -4.21 -10.75 -16.52
CA GLN A 138 -3.72 -10.88 -17.90
C GLN A 138 -4.73 -11.64 -18.77
N LYS A 139 -5.21 -12.78 -18.28
CA LYS A 139 -6.16 -13.63 -19.02
C LYS A 139 -7.51 -12.95 -19.23
N ASP A 140 -7.99 -12.24 -18.21
CA ASP A 140 -9.32 -11.60 -18.21
C ASP A 140 -9.27 -10.16 -18.76
N GLU A 141 -8.10 -9.71 -19.23
CA GLU A 141 -7.82 -8.35 -19.70
C GLU A 141 -8.31 -7.28 -18.70
N SER A 142 -8.14 -7.56 -17.40
CA SER A 142 -8.61 -6.72 -16.31
C SER A 142 -7.52 -5.82 -15.76
N MET A 143 -7.94 -4.69 -15.19
CA MET A 143 -7.03 -3.78 -14.51
C MET A 143 -6.68 -4.32 -13.12
N VAL A 144 -5.45 -4.05 -12.68
CA VAL A 144 -5.00 -4.31 -11.32
C VAL A 144 -4.41 -3.04 -10.72
N TRP A 145 -4.57 -2.90 -9.40
CA TRP A 145 -3.75 -1.98 -8.64
C TRP A 145 -2.44 -2.65 -8.27
N VAL A 146 -1.32 -2.01 -8.61
CA VAL A 146 0.03 -2.53 -8.40
C VAL A 146 0.78 -1.58 -7.47
N VAL A 147 1.46 -2.14 -6.47
CA VAL A 147 2.36 -1.43 -5.58
C VAL A 147 3.79 -1.80 -5.97
N GLU A 148 4.62 -0.79 -6.19
CA GLU A 148 6.02 -0.95 -6.54
C GLU A 148 6.92 -0.23 -5.53
N THR A 149 8.16 -0.68 -5.38
CA THR A 149 9.18 0.08 -4.63
C THR A 149 9.50 1.41 -5.31
N LEU A 150 10.02 2.40 -4.58
CA LEU A 150 10.29 3.75 -5.13
C LEU A 150 11.53 3.81 -6.02
N ASP A 151 12.53 2.98 -5.73
CA ASP A 151 13.86 2.98 -6.34
C ASP A 151 14.01 1.97 -7.47
N SER A 152 13.15 0.95 -7.51
CA SER A 152 13.10 -0.05 -8.56
C SER A 152 11.65 -0.42 -8.90
N PRO A 153 11.35 -0.86 -10.13
CA PRO A 153 10.01 -1.35 -10.50
C PRO A 153 9.75 -2.76 -9.94
N THR A 154 10.02 -2.97 -8.66
CA THR A 154 9.81 -4.25 -7.96
C THR A 154 8.41 -4.27 -7.38
N ILE A 155 7.61 -5.26 -7.77
CA ILE A 155 6.23 -5.43 -7.32
C ILE A 155 6.22 -5.91 -5.87
N VAL A 156 5.54 -5.15 -5.01
CA VAL A 156 5.36 -5.42 -3.58
C VAL A 156 3.99 -6.04 -3.31
N ASP A 157 2.93 -5.54 -3.95
CA ASP A 157 1.58 -6.06 -3.80
C ASP A 157 0.74 -5.80 -5.05
N VAL A 158 -0.31 -6.61 -5.23
CA VAL A 158 -1.24 -6.52 -6.36
C VAL A 158 -2.65 -6.79 -5.85
N LYS A 159 -3.61 -5.98 -6.27
CA LYS A 159 -5.04 -6.22 -6.02
C LYS A 159 -5.85 -6.08 -7.30
N PRO A 160 -6.92 -6.88 -7.49
CA PRO A 160 -7.89 -6.62 -8.54
C PRO A 160 -8.41 -5.18 -8.42
N ALA A 161 -8.48 -4.47 -9.54
CA ALA A 161 -9.27 -3.26 -9.58
C ALA A 161 -10.74 -3.69 -9.67
N ASP A 162 -11.59 -3.07 -8.87
CA ASP A 162 -13.03 -3.32 -8.94
C ASP A 162 -13.56 -2.96 -10.34
N GLU A 163 -14.49 -3.75 -10.89
CA GLU A 163 -14.93 -3.62 -12.30
C GLU A 163 -15.54 -2.25 -12.63
N ARG A 164 -15.98 -1.52 -11.60
CA ARG A 164 -16.61 -0.19 -11.69
C ARG A 164 -15.65 0.95 -12.06
N LEU A 165 -14.36 0.66 -12.23
CA LEU A 165 -13.32 1.62 -12.63
C LEU A 165 -12.98 1.56 -14.13
N ARG A 166 -13.72 0.76 -14.92
CA ARG A 166 -13.66 0.73 -16.40
C ARG A 166 -14.55 1.79 -17.02
#